data_AF-A0A0B6Y188-F1
#
_entry.id   AF-A0A0B6Y188-F1
#
_cell.length_a   1.000
_cell.length_b   1.000
_cell.length_c   1.000
_cell.angle_alpha   90.00
_cell.angle_beta   90.00
_cell.angle_gamma   90.00
#
_symmetry.space_group_name_H-M   'P 1'
#
loop_
_entity.id
_entity.type
_entity.pdbx_description
1 polymer ?
#
loop_
_entity_poly.entity_id
_entity_poly.type
_entity_poly.pdbx_seq_one_letter_code
_entity_poly.pdbx_strand_id
1 'polypeptide(L)'
;SYHRALAEYFSGVSSGNQTLQGNNDIASDRAITIQKIYSDPQNSHGDGSDRVYNLRALNELPFHFMKCQMTTQLKQSCLFNYEWMLARLCGTSLESLLEEYQLYLLAEPGDPEVRVLFDTLLLSSKALRHEPRQLASHIIGRLYRIVTADNPKA
;
A
#
# COMPACT_ATOMS: atom_id res chain seq x y z
N SER A 1 -5.74 -10.23 18.27
CA SER A 1 -6.02 -8.89 18.81
C SER A 1 -6.88 -8.12 17.81
N TYR A 2 -7.63 -7.10 18.24
CA TYR A 2 -8.49 -6.27 17.38
C TYR A 2 -7.76 -5.77 16.11
N HIS A 3 -6.56 -5.20 16.26
CA HIS A 3 -5.78 -4.69 15.13
C HIS A 3 -5.40 -5.78 14.13
N ARG A 4 -5.09 -7.00 14.59
CA ARG A 4 -4.78 -8.11 13.68
C ARG A 4 -6.02 -8.52 12.87
N ALA A 5 -7.19 -8.61 13.49
CA ALA A 5 -8.42 -8.95 12.79
C ALA A 5 -8.78 -7.92 11.71
N LEU A 6 -8.56 -6.63 11.97
CA LEU A 6 -8.79 -5.58 10.96
C LEU A 6 -7.74 -5.58 9.86
N ALA A 7 -6.47 -5.85 10.19
CA ALA A 7 -5.43 -6.03 9.17
C ALA A 7 -5.76 -7.20 8.23
N GLU A 8 -6.23 -8.32 8.78
CA GLU A 8 -6.69 -9.49 8.01
C GLU A 8 -7.91 -9.16 7.13
N TYR A 9 -8.91 -8.46 7.69
CA TYR A 9 -10.10 -8.01 6.95
C TYR A 9 -9.74 -7.16 5.72
N PHE A 10 -8.90 -6.14 5.90
CA PHE A 10 -8.51 -5.26 4.80
C PHE A 10 -7.55 -5.93 3.81
N SER A 11 -6.72 -6.87 4.27
CA SER A 11 -5.81 -7.63 3.39
C SER A 11 -6.50 -8.72 2.58
N GLY A 12 -7.74 -9.07 2.93
CA GLY A 12 -8.44 -10.22 2.34
C GLY A 12 -7.78 -11.57 2.68
N VAL A 13 -6.87 -11.60 3.66
CA VAL A 13 -6.22 -12.82 4.14
C VAL A 13 -6.99 -13.28 5.37
N SER A 14 -7.78 -14.34 5.23
CA SER A 14 -8.32 -15.03 6.41
C SER A 14 -7.19 -15.82 7.06
N SER A 15 -7.02 -15.68 8.38
CA SER A 15 -6.13 -16.54 9.17
C SER A 15 -6.67 -17.98 9.16
N GLY A 16 -6.33 -18.73 8.11
CA GLY A 16 -6.66 -20.14 7.93
C GLY A 16 -6.67 -20.52 6.45
N ASN A 17 -5.87 -21.52 6.08
CA ASN A 17 -5.72 -22.09 4.73
C ASN A 17 -7.03 -22.55 4.07
N GLN A 18 -7.91 -21.65 3.67
CA GLN A 18 -9.04 -21.96 2.79
C GLN A 18 -9.31 -20.74 1.90
N THR A 19 -8.86 -20.80 0.65
CA THR A 19 -9.82 -20.50 -0.42
C THR A 19 -11.09 -21.26 -0.06
N LEU A 20 -12.16 -20.55 0.28
CA LEU A 20 -13.46 -21.14 0.62
C LEU A 20 -14.12 -21.71 -0.65
N GLN A 21 -13.50 -22.76 -1.21
CA GLN A 21 -14.14 -23.80 -2.00
C GLN A 21 -14.25 -25.02 -1.10
N GLY A 22 -15.03 -24.88 -0.02
CA GLY A 22 -15.40 -25.97 0.86
C GLY A 22 -16.90 -25.93 1.05
N ASN A 23 -17.60 -26.96 0.58
CA ASN A 23 -19.05 -27.16 0.68
C ASN A 23 -19.52 -27.30 2.15
N ASN A 24 -19.36 -26.27 2.97
CA ASN A 24 -19.86 -26.22 4.34
C ASN A 24 -20.58 -24.88 4.54
N ASP A 25 -21.90 -24.93 4.73
CA ASP A 25 -22.82 -23.79 4.81
C ASP A 25 -22.54 -22.78 5.95
N ILE A 26 -21.60 -23.10 6.86
CA ILE A 26 -21.18 -22.23 7.97
C ILE A 26 -19.97 -21.37 7.59
N ALA A 27 -19.19 -21.80 6.59
CA ALA A 27 -17.99 -21.10 6.14
C ALA A 27 -18.30 -19.99 5.13
N SER A 28 -19.45 -20.05 4.45
CA SER A 28 -19.93 -19.02 3.52
C SER A 28 -20.20 -17.68 4.21
N ASP A 29 -20.72 -17.69 5.44
CA ASP A 29 -21.06 -16.48 6.20
C ASP A 29 -19.83 -15.72 6.72
N ARG A 30 -18.65 -16.35 6.65
CA ARG A 30 -17.34 -15.75 6.99
C ARG A 30 -16.48 -15.48 5.77
N ALA A 31 -17.03 -15.62 4.56
CA ALA A 31 -16.34 -15.23 3.34
C ALA A 31 -16.20 -13.69 3.31
N ILE A 32 -15.03 -13.20 3.71
CA ILE A 32 -14.70 -11.78 3.58
C ILE A 32 -14.33 -11.56 2.11
N THR A 33 -15.19 -10.83 1.39
CA THR A 33 -14.86 -10.37 0.03
C THR A 33 -13.58 -9.53 0.08
N ILE A 34 -12.62 -9.85 -0.79
CA ILE A 34 -11.37 -9.10 -0.93
C ILE A 34 -11.71 -7.61 -1.07
N GLN A 35 -11.16 -6.81 -0.15
CA GLN A 35 -11.36 -5.37 -0.15
C GLN A 35 -10.47 -4.76 -1.25
N LYS A 36 -11.08 -4.45 -2.40
CA LYS A 36 -10.36 -3.76 -3.48
C LYS A 36 -9.90 -2.38 -3.02
N ILE A 37 -8.69 -2.01 -3.44
CA ILE A 37 -8.09 -0.70 -3.14
C ILE A 37 -8.84 0.43 -3.88
N TYR A 38 -9.37 0.14 -5.06
CA TYR A 38 -10.22 1.04 -5.83
C TYR A 38 -11.23 0.26 -6.68
N SER A 39 -12.21 0.96 -7.22
CA SER A 39 -13.15 0.48 -8.22
C SER A 39 -13.29 1.48 -9.36
N ASP A 40 -13.32 0.99 -10.60
CA ASP A 40 -13.65 1.80 -11.76
C ASP A 40 -15.17 2.00 -11.85
N PRO A 41 -15.68 3.20 -12.15
CA PRO A 41 -17.09 3.44 -12.35
C PRO A 41 -17.60 2.74 -13.63
N GLN A 42 -18.91 2.54 -13.74
CA GLN A 42 -19.51 1.82 -14.87
C GLN A 42 -19.22 2.48 -16.23
N ASN A 43 -19.08 3.81 -16.25
CA ASN A 43 -18.75 4.60 -17.44
C ASN A 43 -17.29 5.06 -17.41
N SER A 44 -16.37 4.16 -17.03
CA SER A 44 -14.98 4.56 -16.85
C SER A 44 -14.31 5.01 -18.16
N HIS A 45 -13.47 6.03 -18.08
CA HIS A 45 -12.59 6.47 -19.15
C HIS A 45 -11.50 5.42 -19.50
N GLY A 46 -11.23 4.47 -18.61
CA GLY A 46 -10.22 3.42 -18.81
C GLY A 46 -8.77 3.86 -18.55
N ASP A 47 -8.52 5.14 -18.32
CA ASP A 47 -7.21 5.70 -17.95
C ASP A 47 -7.00 5.77 -16.42
N GLY A 48 -7.99 5.32 -15.64
CA GLY A 48 -7.99 5.32 -14.18
C GLY A 48 -8.19 6.70 -13.53
N SER A 49 -8.46 7.75 -14.31
CA SER A 49 -8.69 9.12 -13.78
C SER A 49 -9.96 9.23 -12.93
N ASP A 50 -10.92 8.33 -13.14
CA ASP A 50 -12.24 8.34 -12.52
C ASP A 50 -12.43 7.23 -11.47
N ARG A 51 -11.33 6.59 -11.06
CA ARG A 51 -11.32 5.58 -10.01
C ARG A 51 -11.88 6.12 -8.69
N VAL A 52 -12.69 5.29 -8.04
CA VAL A 52 -13.16 5.51 -6.68
C VAL A 52 -12.29 4.70 -5.73
N TYR A 53 -11.58 5.39 -4.84
CA TYR A 53 -10.63 4.78 -3.91
C TYR A 53 -11.27 4.36 -2.59
N ASN A 54 -10.89 3.20 -2.06
CA ASN A 54 -11.29 2.74 -0.73
C ASN A 54 -10.47 3.46 0.35
N LEU A 55 -10.85 4.69 0.67
CA LEU A 55 -10.12 5.53 1.63
C LEU A 55 -10.01 4.90 3.01
N ARG A 56 -11.01 4.10 3.40
CA ARG A 56 -10.99 3.39 4.67
C ARG A 56 -9.84 2.39 4.71
N ALA A 57 -9.76 1.51 3.72
CA ALA A 57 -8.67 0.53 3.64
C ALA A 57 -7.31 1.21 3.48
N LEU A 58 -7.21 2.26 2.66
CA LEU A 58 -5.97 3.00 2.43
C LEU A 58 -5.43 3.64 3.72
N ASN A 59 -6.30 4.19 4.57
CA ASN A 59 -5.90 4.91 5.79
C ASN A 59 -5.77 3.98 7.02
N GLU A 60 -6.63 2.98 7.18
CA GLU A 60 -6.66 2.15 8.39
C GLU A 60 -5.66 0.99 8.34
N LEU A 61 -5.42 0.40 7.16
CA LEU A 61 -4.58 -0.80 7.05
C LEU A 61 -3.14 -0.61 7.57
N PRO A 62 -2.40 0.45 7.19
CA PRO A 62 -1.05 0.67 7.70
C PRO A 62 -1.02 0.80 9.22
N PHE A 63 -1.98 1.54 9.78
CA PHE A 63 -2.13 1.72 11.21
C PHE A 63 -2.36 0.38 11.93
N HIS A 64 -3.22 -0.49 11.40
CA HIS A 64 -3.46 -1.80 11.98
C HIS A 64 -2.22 -2.69 11.94
N PHE A 65 -1.48 -2.71 10.83
CA PHE A 65 -0.22 -3.46 10.75
C PHE A 65 0.81 -2.97 11.76
N MET A 66 0.98 -1.65 11.91
CA MET A 66 1.87 -1.06 12.91
C MET A 66 1.49 -1.50 14.33
N LYS A 67 0.19 -1.43 14.67
CA LYS A 67 -0.31 -1.78 16.00
C LYS A 67 -0.20 -3.28 16.33
N CYS A 68 -0.19 -4.16 15.34
CA CYS A 68 0.00 -5.59 15.54
C CYS A 68 1.42 -6.08 15.23
N GLN A 69 2.39 -5.16 15.04
CA GLN A 69 3.81 -5.43 14.78
C GLN A 69 4.04 -6.34 13.56
N MET A 70 3.19 -6.20 12.53
CA MET A 70 3.28 -6.94 11.28
C MET A 70 4.08 -6.14 10.24
N THR A 71 5.32 -5.82 10.58
CA THR A 71 6.23 -4.94 9.82
C THR A 71 6.47 -5.45 8.39
N THR A 72 6.66 -6.75 8.22
CA THR A 72 6.85 -7.36 6.89
C THR A 72 5.63 -7.15 6.00
N GLN A 73 4.42 -7.38 6.53
CA GLN A 73 3.18 -7.21 5.79
C GLN A 73 2.89 -5.75 5.49
N LEU A 74 3.22 -4.84 6.42
CA LEU A 74 3.15 -3.39 6.18
C LEU A 74 4.03 -2.97 5.00
N LYS A 75 5.30 -3.43 4.98
CA LYS A 75 6.21 -3.13 3.88
C LYS A 75 5.68 -3.68 2.55
N GLN A 76 5.26 -4.95 2.52
CA GLN A 76 4.81 -5.61 1.29
C GLN A 76 3.47 -5.13 0.76
N SER A 77 2.53 -4.79 1.64
CA SER A 77 1.14 -4.47 1.27
C SER A 77 0.89 -2.97 1.15
N CYS A 78 1.75 -2.15 1.77
CA CYS A 78 1.62 -0.70 1.76
C CYS A 78 2.91 -0.02 1.28
N LEU A 79 3.96 0.03 2.10
CA LEU A 79 5.08 0.95 1.87
C LEU A 79 5.87 0.66 0.59
N PHE A 80 5.98 -0.59 0.15
CA PHE A 80 6.64 -0.98 -1.11
C PHE A 80 5.66 -1.51 -2.15
N ASN A 81 4.37 -1.32 -1.91
CA ASN A 81 3.33 -1.73 -2.86
C ASN A 81 2.98 -0.56 -3.77
N TYR A 82 3.40 -0.64 -5.04
CA TYR A 82 3.15 0.43 -6.02
C TYR A 82 1.67 0.78 -6.17
N GLU A 83 0.79 -0.23 -6.25
CA GLU A 83 -0.65 -0.01 -6.40
C GLU A 83 -1.25 0.72 -5.20
N TRP A 84 -0.84 0.34 -3.98
CA TRP A 84 -1.28 1.02 -2.76
C TRP A 84 -0.73 2.44 -2.69
N MET A 85 0.55 2.65 -3.02
CA MET A 85 1.18 3.98 -3.01
C MET A 85 0.49 4.91 -4.00
N LEU A 86 0.24 4.45 -5.23
CA LEU A 86 -0.45 5.22 -6.25
C LEU A 86 -1.89 5.50 -5.84
N ALA A 87 -2.61 4.50 -5.36
CA ALA A 87 -3.99 4.65 -4.92
C ALA A 87 -4.12 5.60 -3.73
N ARG A 88 -3.18 5.57 -2.78
CA ARG A 88 -3.15 6.53 -1.68
C ARG A 88 -2.86 7.94 -2.19
N LEU A 89 -1.86 8.10 -3.06
CA LEU A 89 -1.51 9.41 -3.62
C LEU A 89 -2.67 10.03 -4.41
N CYS A 90 -3.39 9.22 -5.21
CA CYS A 90 -4.55 9.67 -5.99
C CYS A 90 -5.81 9.85 -5.13
N GLY A 91 -6.02 9.01 -4.12
CA GLY A 91 -7.22 9.01 -3.28
C GLY A 91 -7.17 9.99 -2.11
N THR A 92 -5.97 10.37 -1.64
CA THR A 92 -5.77 11.30 -0.53
C THR A 92 -4.88 12.48 -0.94
N SER A 93 -3.59 12.45 -0.59
CA SER A 93 -2.61 13.47 -0.93
C SER A 93 -1.19 12.94 -0.78
N LEU A 94 -0.20 13.69 -1.31
CA LEU A 94 1.21 13.38 -1.08
C LEU A 94 1.58 13.45 0.39
N GLU A 95 1.06 14.43 1.12
CA GLU A 95 1.33 14.61 2.55
C GLU A 95 0.83 13.41 3.35
N SER A 96 -0.37 12.93 3.04
CA SER A 96 -0.95 11.73 3.67
C SER A 96 -0.14 10.47 3.38
N LEU A 97 0.47 10.36 2.19
CA LEU A 97 1.39 9.26 1.88
C LEU A 97 2.70 9.41 2.68
N LEU A 98 3.34 10.59 2.65
CA LEU A 98 4.61 10.85 3.34
C LEU A 98 4.49 10.67 4.87
N GLU A 99 3.35 11.01 5.45
CA GLU A 99 3.08 10.83 6.89
C GLU A 99 3.18 9.35 7.29
N GLU A 100 2.70 8.39 6.48
CA GLU A 100 2.81 6.96 6.79
C GLU A 100 4.26 6.49 6.86
N TYR A 101 5.09 6.97 5.93
CA TYR A 101 6.53 6.68 5.94
C TYR A 101 7.19 7.31 7.15
N GLN A 102 6.81 8.54 7.50
CA GLN A 102 7.35 9.22 8.67
C GLN A 102 6.97 8.51 9.98
N LEU A 103 5.73 8.07 10.11
CA LEU A 103 5.24 7.30 11.26
C LEU A 103 5.98 5.97 11.38
N TYR A 104 6.21 5.27 10.27
CA TYR A 104 7.02 4.06 10.24
C TYR A 104 8.46 4.35 10.68
N LEU A 105 9.12 5.34 10.08
CA LEU A 105 10.51 5.69 10.37
C LEU A 105 10.71 6.27 11.78
N LEU A 106 9.65 6.75 12.43
CA LEU A 106 9.69 7.12 13.85
C LEU A 106 9.78 5.88 14.74
N ALA A 107 9.10 4.78 14.37
CA ALA A 107 9.15 3.52 15.09
C ALA A 107 10.41 2.69 14.74
N GLU A 108 10.79 2.68 13.46
CA GLU A 108 11.90 1.90 12.90
C GLU A 108 12.91 2.81 12.18
N PRO A 109 13.65 3.67 12.91
CA PRO A 109 14.53 4.68 12.30
C PRO A 109 15.71 4.09 11.52
N GLY A 110 16.04 2.82 11.79
CA GLY A 110 17.17 2.09 11.20
C GLY A 110 16.86 1.36 9.89
N ASP A 111 15.66 1.48 9.31
CA ASP A 111 15.30 0.82 8.04
C ASP A 111 15.78 1.66 6.84
N PRO A 112 16.90 1.29 6.18
CA PRO A 112 17.47 2.10 5.11
C PRO A 112 16.63 2.06 3.84
N GLU A 113 15.90 0.98 3.58
CA GLU A 113 15.09 0.81 2.38
C GLU A 113 13.90 1.78 2.40
N VAL A 114 13.21 1.86 3.55
CA VAL A 114 12.08 2.77 3.72
C VAL A 114 12.57 4.22 3.71
N ARG A 115 13.75 4.51 4.29
CA ARG A 115 14.38 5.84 4.22
C ARG A 115 14.62 6.27 2.77
N VAL A 116 15.24 5.41 1.97
CA VAL A 116 15.55 5.68 0.56
C VAL A 116 14.28 5.98 -0.24
N LEU A 117 13.20 5.22 -0.01
CA LEU A 117 11.94 5.47 -0.70
C LEU A 117 11.26 6.77 -0.23
N PHE A 118 11.28 7.05 1.08
CA PHE A 118 10.78 8.31 1.63
C PHE A 118 11.49 9.53 1.03
N ASP A 119 12.82 9.51 0.99
CA ASP A 119 13.62 10.59 0.40
C ASP A 119 13.34 10.73 -1.10
N THR A 120 13.12 9.61 -1.79
CA THR A 120 12.72 9.58 -3.21
C THR A 120 11.37 10.29 -3.43
N LEU A 121 10.39 10.03 -2.57
CA LEU A 121 9.08 10.71 -2.61
C LEU A 121 9.21 12.20 -2.29
N LEU A 122 10.01 12.56 -1.27
CA LEU A 122 10.28 13.95 -0.91
C LEU A 122 10.90 14.72 -2.07
N LEU A 123 11.93 14.18 -2.72
CA LEU A 123 12.56 14.81 -3.88
C LEU A 123 11.58 14.94 -5.07
N SER A 124 10.58 14.05 -5.16
CA SER A 124 9.55 14.07 -6.21
C SER A 124 8.35 14.96 -5.88
N SER A 125 8.33 15.58 -4.70
CA SER A 125 7.12 16.22 -4.16
C SER A 125 6.46 17.21 -5.10
N LYS A 126 7.23 18.08 -5.75
CA LYS A 126 6.69 19.11 -6.63
C LYS A 126 5.89 18.51 -7.80
N ALA A 127 6.40 17.44 -8.40
CA ALA A 127 5.76 16.81 -9.54
C ALA A 127 4.57 15.93 -9.10
N LEU A 128 4.72 15.16 -8.03
CA LEU A 128 3.66 14.28 -7.52
C LEU A 128 2.46 15.04 -6.97
N ARG A 129 2.64 16.27 -6.47
CA ARG A 129 1.50 17.15 -6.12
C ARG A 129 0.68 17.59 -7.32
N HIS A 130 1.30 17.69 -8.49
CA HIS A 130 0.62 18.12 -9.71
C HIS A 130 0.03 16.94 -10.49
N GLU A 131 0.81 15.87 -10.65
CA GLU A 131 0.37 14.66 -11.35
C GLU A 131 0.79 13.41 -10.57
N PRO A 132 -0.08 12.90 -9.68
CA PRO A 132 0.12 11.66 -8.93
C PRO A 132 0.50 10.44 -9.78
N ARG A 133 -0.05 10.34 -11.01
CA ARG A 133 0.16 9.18 -11.88
C ARG A 133 1.56 9.12 -12.49
N GLN A 134 2.39 10.15 -12.29
CA GLN A 134 3.82 10.11 -12.60
C GLN A 134 4.66 9.38 -11.54
N LEU A 135 4.05 8.79 -10.50
CA LEU A 135 4.77 8.07 -9.45
C LEU A 135 5.81 7.06 -9.98
N ALA A 136 5.46 6.27 -11.00
CA ALA A 136 6.36 5.28 -11.57
C ALA A 136 7.62 5.90 -12.18
N SER A 137 7.47 6.93 -13.01
CA SER A 137 8.61 7.59 -13.67
C SER A 137 9.54 8.25 -12.65
N HIS A 138 8.98 8.81 -11.58
CA HIS A 138 9.76 9.38 -10.49
C HIS A 138 10.52 8.35 -9.67
N ILE A 139 9.88 7.24 -9.27
CA ILE A 139 10.54 6.15 -8.54
C ILE A 139 11.67 5.57 -9.39
N ILE A 140 11.38 5.18 -10.64
CA ILE A 140 12.36 4.59 -11.55
C ILE A 140 13.52 5.56 -11.78
N GLY A 141 13.25 6.80 -12.15
CA GLY A 141 14.29 7.77 -12.49
C GLY A 141 15.21 8.10 -11.31
N ARG A 142 14.68 8.14 -10.09
CA ARG A 142 15.48 8.47 -8.89
C ARG A 142 16.22 7.28 -8.31
N LEU A 143 15.63 6.09 -8.35
CA LEU A 143 16.26 4.86 -7.86
C LEU A 143 17.17 4.20 -8.90
N TYR A 144 17.16 4.66 -10.16
CA TYR A 144 17.94 4.08 -11.26
C TYR A 144 19.42 3.85 -10.91
N ARG A 145 20.07 4.83 -10.27
CA ARG A 145 21.49 4.71 -9.89
C ARG A 145 21.73 3.67 -8.80
N ILE A 146 20.79 3.50 -7.88
CA ILE A 146 20.87 2.49 -6.83
C ILE A 146 20.73 1.12 -7.45
N VAL A 147 19.71 0.92 -8.29
CA VAL A 147 19.46 -0.36 -8.98
C VAL A 147 20.62 -0.75 -9.91
N THR A 148 21.19 0.21 -10.64
CA THR A 148 22.31 -0.08 -11.57
C THR A 148 23.66 -0.26 -10.89
N ALA A 149 23.83 0.26 -9.67
CA ALA A 149 25.02 0.03 -8.86
C ALA A 149 24.89 -1.22 -7.97
N ASP A 150 23.69 -1.78 -7.85
CA ASP A 150 23.45 -2.97 -7.05
C ASP A 150 24.01 -4.20 -7.75
N ASN A 151 24.97 -4.85 -7.10
CA ASN A 151 25.56 -6.09 -7.58
C ASN A 151 24.91 -7.23 -6.79
N PRO A 152 23.99 -8.01 -7.41
CA PRO A 152 23.33 -9.10 -6.70
C PRO A 152 24.39 -10.08 -6.21
N LYS A 153 24.38 -10.34 -4.90
CA LYS A 153 25.21 -11.41 -4.34
C LYS A 153 24.58 -12.74 -4.75
N ALA A 154 25.29 -13.46 -5.63
CA ALA A 154 24.98 -14.84 -6.01
C ALA A 154 25.07 -15.79 -4.81
#